data_AF-A0A7D7VJX8-F1
#
_entry.id   AF-A0A7D7VJX8-F1
#
_cell.length_a   1.000
_cell.length_b   1.000
_cell.length_c   1.000
_cell.angle_alpha   90.00
_cell.angle_beta   90.00
_cell.angle_gamma   90.00
#
_symmetry.space_group_name_H-M   'P 1'
#
loop_
_entity.id
_entity.type
_entity.pdbx_description
1 polymer ?
#
loop_
_entity_poly.entity_id
_entity_poly.type
_entity_poly.pdbx_seq_one_letter_code
_entity_poly.pdbx_strand_id
1 'polypeptide(L)'
;MGNNTKENRLSDCGYVVIGCGLFITISIFGYQFYHWLGNGEWLPIPLYKPLQYLGVSFDGLLDLEWKAMQKLIFWILEQPLAGVIGVSSLVIGWLMTMKN
;
A
#
# COMPACT_ATOMS: atom_id res chain seq x y z
N MET A 1 3.31 -26.48 -25.40
CA MET A 1 3.94 -25.20 -25.80
C MET A 1 3.21 -23.95 -25.32
N GLY A 2 1.93 -24.01 -24.89
CA GLY A 2 1.18 -22.81 -24.45
C GLY A 2 1.23 -22.42 -22.96
N ASN A 3 1.68 -23.31 -22.06
CA ASN A 3 1.80 -22.99 -20.62
C ASN A 3 3.01 -22.11 -20.31
N ASN A 4 4.17 -22.46 -20.86
CA ASN A 4 5.42 -21.72 -20.62
C ASN A 4 5.34 -20.23 -21.01
N THR A 5 4.55 -19.89 -22.03
CA THR A 5 4.37 -18.48 -22.45
C THR A 5 3.49 -17.70 -21.48
N LYS A 6 2.52 -18.34 -20.83
CA LYS A 6 1.65 -17.68 -19.83
C LYS A 6 2.38 -17.52 -18.50
N GLU A 7 3.15 -18.52 -18.10
CA GLU A 7 4.01 -18.51 -16.91
C GLU A 7 5.07 -17.39 -17.01
N ASN A 8 5.76 -17.28 -18.14
CA ASN A 8 6.73 -16.19 -18.34
C ASN A 8 6.09 -14.80 -18.23
N ARG A 9 4.89 -14.61 -18.80
CA ARG A 9 4.16 -13.33 -18.71
C ARG A 9 3.69 -12.99 -17.30
N LEU A 10 3.34 -14.00 -16.49
CA LEU A 10 2.89 -13.77 -15.11
C LEU A 10 4.05 -13.29 -14.24
N SER A 11 5.24 -13.87 -14.43
CA SER A 11 6.47 -13.47 -13.76
C SER A 11 6.90 -12.05 -14.17
N ASP A 12 6.86 -11.72 -15.46
CA ASP A 12 7.14 -10.37 -15.96
C ASP A 12 6.20 -9.33 -15.33
N CYS A 13 4.90 -9.64 -15.24
CA CYS A 13 3.93 -8.79 -14.56
C CYS A 13 4.27 -8.62 -13.06
N GLY A 14 4.74 -9.68 -12.40
CA GLY A 14 5.18 -9.62 -10.99
C GLY A 14 6.30 -8.60 -10.78
N TYR A 15 7.33 -8.61 -11.63
CA TYR A 15 8.42 -7.62 -11.55
C TYR A 15 7.95 -6.19 -11.82
N VAL A 16 7.01 -5.99 -12.75
CA VAL A 16 6.42 -4.67 -13.01
C VAL A 16 5.66 -4.16 -11.79
N VAL A 17 4.89 -5.01 -11.11
CA VAL A 17 4.16 -4.63 -9.88
C VAL A 17 5.13 -4.21 -8.77
N ILE A 18 6.21 -4.96 -8.57
CA ILE A 18 7.27 -4.60 -7.61
C ILE A 18 7.91 -3.26 -7.98
N GLY A 19 8.29 -3.09 -9.25
CA GLY A 19 8.94 -1.88 -9.74
C GLY A 19 8.07 -0.63 -9.56
N CYS A 20 6.80 -0.70 -9.97
CA CYS A 20 5.84 0.38 -9.78
C CYS A 20 5.59 0.69 -8.30
N GLY A 21 5.44 -0.35 -7.47
CA GLY A 21 5.24 -0.18 -6.03
C GLY A 21 6.40 0.51 -5.34
N LEU A 22 7.63 0.06 -5.61
CA LEU A 22 8.84 0.69 -5.07
C LEU A 22 8.99 2.14 -5.53
N PHE A 23 8.72 2.41 -6.82
CA PHE A 23 8.77 3.77 -7.35
C PHE A 23 7.77 4.70 -6.63
N ILE A 24 6.54 4.25 -6.41
CA ILE A 24 5.51 5.01 -5.68
C ILE A 24 5.94 5.22 -4.22
N THR A 25 6.42 4.18 -3.54
CA THR A 25 6.91 4.27 -2.16
C THR A 25 8.05 5.27 -2.01
N ILE A 26 9.05 5.23 -2.91
CA ILE A 26 10.17 6.19 -2.91
C ILE A 26 9.67 7.61 -3.17
N SER A 27 8.71 7.78 -4.09
CA SER A 27 8.14 9.09 -4.41
C SER A 27 7.41 9.70 -3.21
N ILE A 28 6.58 8.91 -2.51
CA ILE A 28 5.87 9.35 -1.30
C ILE A 28 6.86 9.70 -0.19
N PHE A 29 7.87 8.84 0.03
CA PHE A 29 8.89 9.08 1.04
C PHE A 29 9.72 10.32 0.73
N GLY A 30 10.10 10.52 -0.54
CA GLY A 30 10.80 11.71 -1.02
C GLY A 30 9.99 12.99 -0.79
N TYR A 31 8.68 12.96 -1.03
CA TYR A 31 7.80 14.08 -0.71
C TYR A 31 7.74 14.37 0.80
N GLN A 32 7.59 13.33 1.63
CA GLN A 32 7.58 13.47 3.10
C GLN A 32 8.89 14.05 3.61
N PHE A 33 10.02 13.59 3.06
CA PHE A 33 11.35 14.09 3.40
C PHE A 33 11.54 15.55 2.97
N TYR A 34 11.11 15.90 1.76
CA TYR A 34 11.13 17.29 1.28
C TYR A 34 10.29 18.22 2.16
N HIS A 35 9.07 17.81 2.53
CA HIS A 35 8.21 18.57 3.43
C HIS A 35 8.83 18.72 4.81
N TRP A 36 9.44 17.66 5.34
CA TRP A 36 10.13 17.69 6.63
C TRP A 36 11.30 18.68 6.62
N LEU A 37 12.10 18.73 5.54
CA LEU A 37 13.19 19.71 5.41
C LEU A 37 12.69 21.16 5.40
N GLY A 38 11.51 21.42 4.81
CA GLY A 38 10.95 22.77 4.72
C GLY A 38 10.25 23.24 6.00
N ASN A 39 9.53 22.33 6.68
CA ASN A 39 8.63 22.68 7.78
C ASN A 39 9.09 22.16 9.15
N GLY A 40 10.12 21.32 9.22
CA GLY A 40 10.61 20.70 10.45
C GLY A 40 9.70 19.59 11.01
N GLU A 41 8.56 19.34 10.37
CA GLU A 41 7.55 18.39 10.81
C GLU A 41 7.48 17.17 9.89
N TRP A 42 7.61 15.98 10.49
CA TRP A 42 7.42 14.73 9.76
C TRP A 42 5.92 14.46 9.59
N LEU A 43 5.46 14.37 8.35
CA LEU A 43 4.04 14.16 8.04
C LEU A 43 3.83 12.77 7.43
N PRO A 44 3.61 11.71 8.24
CA PRO A 44 3.26 10.41 7.72
C PRO A 44 1.85 10.52 7.10
N ILE A 45 1.72 10.17 5.83
CA ILE A 45 0.41 10.10 5.16
C ILE A 45 -0.24 8.78 5.57
N PRO A 46 -1.33 8.79 6.35
CA PRO A 46 -2.01 7.57 6.77
C PRO A 46 -2.81 6.96 5.61
N LEU A 47 -2.99 5.64 5.64
CA LEU A 47 -3.69 4.88 4.61
C LEU A 47 -5.14 5.34 4.40
N TYR A 48 -5.84 5.81 5.44
CA TYR A 48 -7.24 6.24 5.28
C TYR A 48 -7.40 7.47 4.38
N LYS A 49 -6.40 8.35 4.27
CA LYS A 49 -6.50 9.60 3.47
C LYS A 49 -6.78 9.32 1.98
N PRO A 50 -6.00 8.49 1.28
CA PRO A 50 -6.33 8.14 -0.10
C PRO A 50 -7.63 7.35 -0.22
N LEU A 51 -8.00 6.53 0.78
CA LEU A 51 -9.29 5.81 0.77
C LEU A 51 -10.48 6.78 0.87
N GLN A 52 -10.39 7.81 1.71
CA GLN A 52 -11.38 8.88 1.77
C GLN A 52 -11.44 9.67 0.44
N TYR A 53 -10.30 9.93 -0.19
CA TYR A 53 -10.25 10.57 -1.51
C TYR A 53 -10.95 9.73 -2.60
N LEU A 54 -10.90 8.40 -2.47
CA LEU A 54 -11.62 7.46 -3.34
C LEU A 54 -13.11 7.31 -2.98
N GLY A 55 -13.62 8.08 -2.01
CA GLY A 55 -15.02 8.05 -1.59
C GLY A 55 -15.38 6.92 -0.62
N VAL A 56 -14.39 6.24 -0.04
CA VAL A 56 -14.62 5.24 1.01
C VAL A 56 -14.89 5.98 2.33
N SER A 57 -16.13 5.92 2.81
CA SER A 57 -16.49 6.42 4.14
C SER A 57 -16.25 5.35 5.21
N PHE A 58 -15.77 5.79 6.37
CA PHE A 58 -15.54 4.94 7.54
C PHE A 58 -16.57 5.21 8.64
N ASP A 59 -17.69 5.87 8.33
CA ASP A 59 -18.68 6.26 9.34
C ASP A 59 -19.35 5.02 9.98
N GLY A 60 -19.57 3.96 9.20
CA GLY A 60 -20.10 2.68 9.70
C GLY A 60 -19.13 1.88 10.59
N LEU A 61 -17.87 2.29 10.67
CA LEU A 61 -16.88 1.68 11.57
C LEU A 61 -17.00 2.21 13.01
N LEU A 62 -17.76 3.28 13.23
CA LEU A 62 -18.00 3.85 14.55
C LEU A 62 -19.01 3.04 15.38
N ASP A 63 -19.91 2.31 14.71
CA ASP A 63 -21.02 1.57 15.33
C ASP A 63 -20.75 0.06 15.57
N LEU A 64 -19.50 -0.38 15.43
CA LEU A 64 -19.13 -1.76 15.73
C LEU A 64 -19.26 -2.04 17.23
N GLU A 65 -20.16 -2.95 17.61
CA GLU A 65 -20.32 -3.42 19.01
C GLU A 65 -18.99 -3.92 19.60
N TRP A 66 -18.12 -4.47 18.74
CA TRP A 66 -16.82 -4.97 19.14
C TRP A 66 -15.72 -3.89 19.08
N LYS A 67 -15.59 -3.15 20.19
CA LYS A 67 -14.58 -2.08 20.38
C LYS A 67 -13.14 -2.49 20.10
N ALA A 68 -12.77 -3.76 20.32
CA ALA A 68 -11.43 -4.25 20.03
C ALA A 68 -11.16 -4.36 18.52
N MET A 69 -12.15 -4.83 17.76
CA MET A 69 -12.08 -4.90 16.29
C MET A 69 -12.02 -3.50 15.68
N GLN A 70 -12.82 -2.57 16.20
CA GLN A 70 -12.79 -1.17 15.80
C GLN A 70 -11.39 -0.57 15.97
N LYS A 71 -10.76 -0.76 17.13
CA LYS A 71 -9.39 -0.28 17.40
C LYS A 71 -8.35 -0.90 16.46
N LEU A 72 -8.48 -2.19 16.14
CA LEU A 72 -7.61 -2.85 15.18
C LEU A 72 -7.73 -2.26 13.77
N ILE A 73 -8.95 -1.97 13.32
CA ILE A 73 -9.17 -1.41 11.98
C ILE A 73 -8.61 0.02 11.91
N PHE A 74 -8.82 0.85 12.93
CA PHE A 74 -8.18 2.17 13.00
C PHE A 74 -6.66 2.07 13.01
N TRP A 75 -6.09 1.14 13.77
CA TRP A 75 -4.65 0.92 13.78
C TRP A 75 -4.08 0.54 12.40
N ILE A 76 -4.82 -0.25 11.61
CA ILE A 76 -4.46 -0.58 10.22
C ILE A 76 -4.59 0.65 9.31
N LEU A 77 -5.66 1.43 9.47
CA LEU A 77 -5.93 2.63 8.67
C LEU A 77 -4.96 3.79 8.94
N GLU A 78 -4.37 3.83 10.13
CA GLU A 78 -3.34 4.80 10.52
C GLU A 78 -1.93 4.43 10.03
N GLN A 79 -1.74 3.25 9.43
CA GLN A 79 -0.42 2.85 8.94
C GLN A 79 0.10 3.82 7.86
N PRO A 80 1.41 4.09 7.83
CA PRO A 80 2.02 4.93 6.80
C PRO A 80 1.80 4.34 5.40
N LEU A 81 1.19 5.12 4.51
CA LEU A 81 0.83 4.71 3.15
C LEU A 81 2.03 4.17 2.37
N ALA A 82 3.20 4.81 2.50
CA ALA A 82 4.43 4.39 1.84
C ALA A 82 4.84 2.95 2.22
N GLY A 83 4.68 2.60 3.51
CA GLY A 83 4.96 1.26 4.01
C GLY A 83 3.96 0.24 3.49
N VAL A 84 2.67 0.59 3.50
CA VAL A 84 1.60 -0.29 3.01
C VAL A 84 1.76 -0.59 1.52
N ILE A 85 2.01 0.42 0.68
CA ILE A 85 2.23 0.25 -0.76
C ILE A 85 3.50 -0.55 -1.02
N GLY A 86 4.58 -0.26 -0.29
CA GLY A 86 5.86 -0.95 -0.45
C GLY A 86 5.73 -2.44 -0.14
N VAL A 87 5.18 -2.77 1.03
CA VAL A 87 5.01 -4.17 1.47
C VAL A 87 4.00 -4.90 0.58
N SER A 88 2.86 -4.29 0.25
CA SER A 88 1.86 -4.96 -0.61
C SER A 88 2.39 -5.24 -2.01
N SER A 89 3.14 -4.32 -2.62
CA SER A 89 3.72 -4.54 -3.94
C SER A 89 4.75 -5.66 -3.96
N LEU A 90 5.58 -5.77 -2.92
CA LEU A 90 6.51 -6.87 -2.74
C LEU A 90 5.81 -8.21 -2.57
N VAL A 91 4.78 -8.29 -1.71
CA VAL A 91 4.02 -9.53 -1.47
C VAL A 91 3.28 -9.97 -2.73
N ILE A 92 2.57 -9.06 -3.39
CA ILE A 92 1.81 -9.37 -4.60
C ILE A 92 2.74 -9.81 -5.73
N GLY A 93 3.82 -9.04 -5.96
CA GLY A 93 4.81 -9.39 -6.97
C GLY A 93 5.47 -10.73 -6.70
N TRP A 94 5.86 -10.99 -5.44
CA TRP A 94 6.44 -12.27 -5.05
C TRP A 94 5.47 -13.44 -5.26
N LEU A 95 4.21 -13.30 -4.87
CA LEU A 95 3.17 -14.31 -5.10
C LEU A 95 2.96 -14.59 -6.60
N MET A 96 3.05 -13.56 -7.45
CA MET A 96 2.97 -13.73 -8.90
C MET A 96 4.20 -14.46 -9.46
N THR A 97 5.40 -14.22 -8.91
CA THR A 97 6.62 -14.93 -9.33
C THR A 97 6.72 -16.37 -8.85
N MET A 98 6.15 -16.71 -7.68
CA MET A 98 6.17 -18.06 -7.11
C MET A 98 5.12 -19.00 -7.73
N LYS A 99 4.13 -18.45 -8.43
CA LYS A 99 3.08 -19.26 -9.10
C LYS A 99 3.54 -19.84 -10.45
N ASN A 100 4.83 -19.73 -10.77
CA ASN A 100 5.50 -20.33 -11.93
C ASN A 100 6.12 -21.68 -11.61
#